data_AF-A0A7C3H6N0-F1
#
_entry.id   AF-A0A7C3H6N0-F1
#
_cell.length_a   1.000
_cell.length_b   1.000
_cell.length_c   1.000
_cell.angle_alpha   90.00
_cell.angle_beta   90.00
_cell.angle_gamma   90.00
#
_symmetry.space_group_name_H-M   'P 1'
#
loop_
_entity.id
_entity.type
_entity.pdbx_description
1 polymer ?
#
loop_
_entity_poly.entity_id
_entity_poly.type
_entity_poly.pdbx_seq_one_letter_code
_entity_poly.pdbx_strand_id
1 'polypeptide(L)'
;MQTIQLHVEDDLLTQSIDYLKYFVSHHKGSDFTYIDELGDTVKVIDGLEYVVPSSEDKKAMAQPLDKSDFTSLESLKKDLCIN
;
A
#
# COMPACT_ATOMS: atom_id res chain seq x y z
N MET A 1 8.76 18.67 -8.42
CA MET A 1 9.16 17.29 -8.11
C MET A 1 10.20 16.88 -9.14
N GLN A 2 11.45 16.66 -8.73
CA GLN A 2 12.55 16.38 -9.66
C GLN A 2 12.64 14.85 -9.79
N THR A 3 12.26 14.32 -10.95
CA THR A 3 12.33 12.88 -11.23
C THR A 3 13.80 12.50 -11.42
N ILE A 4 14.34 11.67 -10.54
CA ILE A 4 15.67 11.10 -10.72
C ILE A 4 15.54 10.04 -11.81
N GLN A 5 16.07 10.31 -12.99
CA GLN A 5 16.21 9.28 -14.02
C GLN A 5 17.40 8.40 -13.65
N LEU A 6 17.11 7.23 -13.10
CA LEU A 6 18.08 6.16 -12.93
C LEU A 6 18.30 5.52 -14.29
N HIS A 7 19.51 5.66 -14.85
CA HIS A 7 19.90 4.92 -16.05
C HIS A 7 20.31 3.50 -15.61
N VAL A 8 19.33 2.61 -15.58
CA VAL A 8 19.54 1.17 -15.33
C VAL A 8 19.67 0.50 -16.69
N GLU A 9 20.71 -0.31 -16.88
CA GLU A 9 20.86 -1.12 -18.09
C GLU A 9 19.64 -2.06 -18.25
N ASP A 10 19.06 -2.11 -19.44
CA ASP A 10 17.82 -2.86 -19.73
C ASP A 10 17.92 -4.35 -19.32
N ASP A 11 19.10 -4.94 -19.46
CA ASP A 11 19.38 -6.33 -19.07
C ASP A 11 19.30 -6.53 -17.55
N LEU A 12 19.79 -5.57 -16.77
CA LEU A 12 19.76 -5.63 -15.30
C LEU A 12 18.33 -5.46 -14.78
N LEU A 13 17.55 -4.57 -15.39
CA LEU A 13 16.14 -4.39 -15.06
C LEU A 13 15.35 -5.67 -15.35
N THR A 14 15.57 -6.27 -16.52
CA THR A 14 14.92 -7.52 -16.92
C THR A 14 15.24 -8.66 -15.96
N GLN A 15 16.53 -8.86 -15.63
CA GLN A 15 16.96 -9.88 -14.68
C GLN A 15 16.36 -9.67 -13.28
N SER A 16 16.26 -8.42 -12.83
CA SER A 16 15.67 -8.08 -11.54
C SER A 16 14.18 -8.42 -11.50
N ILE A 17 13.44 -8.10 -12.56
CA ILE A 17 12.01 -8.44 -12.69
C ILE A 17 11.80 -9.95 -12.70
N ASP A 18 12.60 -10.69 -13.46
CA ASP A 18 12.48 -12.15 -13.54
C ASP A 18 12.83 -12.83 -12.22
N TYR A 19 13.83 -12.34 -11.50
CA TYR A 19 14.14 -12.79 -10.15
C TYR A 19 12.98 -12.54 -9.18
N LEU A 20 12.37 -11.35 -9.21
CA LEU A 20 11.23 -11.03 -8.35
C LEU A 20 10.03 -11.95 -8.65
N LYS A 21 9.72 -12.19 -9.92
CA LYS A 21 8.66 -13.14 -10.32
C LYS A 21 8.97 -14.57 -9.86
N TYR A 22 10.21 -15.01 -10.01
CA TYR A 22 10.66 -16.32 -9.52
C TYR A 22 10.50 -16.39 -7.99
N PHE A 23 10.99 -15.39 -7.27
CA PHE A 23 10.92 -15.33 -5.82
C PHE A 23 9.47 -15.44 -5.36
N VAL A 24 8.58 -14.56 -5.82
CA VAL A 24 7.15 -14.57 -5.45
C VAL A 24 6.48 -15.91 -5.77
N SER A 25 6.78 -16.53 -6.92
CA SER A 25 6.16 -17.79 -7.31
C SER A 25 6.63 -19.01 -6.50
N HIS A 26 7.86 -19.00 -5.99
CA HIS A 26 8.46 -20.09 -5.21
C HIS A 26 8.33 -19.88 -3.69
N HIS A 27 8.01 -18.66 -3.28
CA HIS A 27 7.91 -18.25 -1.89
C HIS A 27 6.48 -17.79 -1.53
N LYS A 28 5.46 -18.42 -2.11
CA LYS A 28 4.03 -18.09 -1.85
C LYS A 28 3.62 -18.16 -0.36
N GLY A 29 4.36 -18.89 0.46
CA GLY A 29 4.19 -18.94 1.92
C GLY A 29 5.35 -18.30 2.69
N SER A 30 6.18 -17.49 2.05
CA SER A 30 7.23 -16.74 2.74
C SER A 30 6.76 -15.32 3.01
N ASP A 31 7.29 -14.77 4.09
CA ASP A 31 7.05 -13.39 4.45
C ASP A 31 7.95 -12.47 3.63
N PHE A 32 7.36 -11.46 2.99
CA PHE A 32 8.11 -10.41 2.29
C PHE A 32 7.42 -9.06 2.42
N THR A 33 8.18 -8.00 2.12
CA THR A 33 7.69 -6.62 2.18
C THR A 33 7.93 -5.94 0.84
N TYR A 34 6.95 -5.17 0.37
CA TYR A 34 7.08 -4.34 -0.82
C TYR A 34 6.39 -2.98 -0.62
N ILE A 35 6.64 -2.05 -1.54
CA ILE A 35 5.94 -0.76 -1.63
C ILE A 35 4.96 -0.84 -2.80
N ASP A 36 3.69 -0.53 -2.57
CA ASP A 36 2.67 -0.58 -3.62
C ASP A 36 2.66 0.68 -4.50
N GLU A 37 1.70 0.77 -5.43
CA GLU A 37 1.56 1.90 -6.35
C GLU A 37 1.15 3.21 -5.65
N LEU A 38 0.55 3.12 -4.45
CA LEU A 38 0.15 4.26 -3.63
C LEU A 38 1.28 4.75 -2.71
N GLY A 39 2.38 3.98 -2.62
CA GLY A 39 3.52 4.27 -1.76
C GLY A 39 3.40 3.65 -0.37
N ASP A 40 2.43 2.76 -0.16
CA ASP A 40 2.21 2.09 1.11
C ASP A 40 3.18 0.93 1.31
N THR A 41 3.64 0.75 2.55
CA THR A 41 4.44 -0.43 2.91
C THR A 41 3.51 -1.60 3.15
N VAL A 42 3.59 -2.61 2.28
CA VAL A 42 2.79 -3.84 2.37
C VAL A 42 3.66 -4.98 2.86
N LYS A 43 3.19 -5.67 3.90
CA LYS A 43 3.80 -6.90 4.39
C LYS A 43 2.92 -8.09 4.00
N VAL A 44 3.51 -9.09 3.37
CA VAL A 44 2.86 -10.37 3.06
C VAL A 44 3.24 -11.37 4.13
N ILE A 45 2.25 -12.01 4.75
CA ILE A 45 2.43 -13.08 5.75
C ILE A 45 1.47 -14.20 5.40
N ASP A 46 1.96 -15.42 5.24
CA ASP A 46 1.16 -16.59 4.86
C ASP A 46 0.29 -16.36 3.60
N GLY A 47 0.79 -15.55 2.65
CA GLY A 47 0.09 -15.19 1.41
C GLY A 47 -1.02 -14.16 1.57
N LEU A 48 -1.19 -13.57 2.76
CA LEU A 48 -2.11 -12.47 3.03
C LEU A 48 -1.35 -11.15 3.09
N GLU A 49 -1.91 -10.11 2.49
CA GLU A 49 -1.33 -8.77 2.44
C GLU A 49 -1.85 -7.90 3.60
N TYR A 50 -0.94 -7.20 4.26
CA TYR A 50 -1.21 -6.27 5.36
C TYR A 50 -0.54 -4.93 5.08
N VAL A 51 -1.33 -3.86 5.08
CA VAL A 51 -0.80 -2.49 5.02
C VAL A 51 -0.22 -2.11 6.38
N VAL A 52 1.04 -1.68 6.41
CA VAL A 52 1.69 -1.18 7.62
C VAL A 52 1.35 0.31 7.77
N PRO A 53 0.61 0.72 8.81
CA PRO A 53 0.20 2.12 8.95
C PRO A 53 1.40 3.06 9.08
N SER A 54 1.37 4.15 8.33
CA SER A 54 2.37 5.21 8.37
C SER A 54 2.32 5.95 9.72
N SER A 55 3.30 6.84 9.93
CA SER A 55 3.28 7.72 11.10
C SER A 55 2.11 8.71 11.06
N GLU A 56 1.63 9.07 9.87
CA GLU A 56 0.50 10.00 9.68
C GLU A 56 -0.81 9.31 9.99
N ASP A 57 -1.00 8.07 9.52
CA ASP A 57 -2.17 7.24 9.85
C ASP A 57 -2.28 7.04 11.35
N LYS A 58 -1.16 6.72 12.02
CA LYS A 58 -1.13 6.56 13.49
C LYS A 58 -1.52 7.84 14.21
N LYS A 59 -1.12 9.01 13.70
CA LYS A 59 -1.52 10.30 14.27
C LYS A 59 -3.01 10.54 14.07
N ALA A 60 -3.54 10.30 12.86
CA ALA A 60 -4.96 10.46 12.56
C ALA A 60 -5.83 9.53 13.44
N MET A 61 -5.43 8.25 13.57
CA MET A 61 -6.12 7.29 14.44
C MET A 61 -6.03 7.61 15.94
N ALA A 62 -5.00 8.36 16.35
CA ALA A 62 -4.84 8.79 17.74
C ALA A 62 -5.64 10.05 18.08
N GLN A 63 -6.19 10.75 17.08
CA GLN A 63 -7.02 11.92 17.33
C GLN A 63 -8.38 11.46 17.88
N PRO A 64 -8.82 12.00 19.04
CA PRO A 64 -10.14 11.69 19.57
C PRO A 64 -11.19 12.26 18.61
N LEU A 65 -12.10 11.39 18.17
CA LEU A 65 -13.25 11.80 17.37
C LEU A 65 -14.25 12.55 18.26
N ASP A 66 -14.61 13.78 17.91
CA ASP A 66 -15.74 14.47 18.50
C ASP A 66 -17.04 14.01 17.82
N LYS A 67 -18.17 14.04 18.54
CA LYS A 67 -19.50 13.78 17.97
C LYS A 67 -19.81 14.68 16.77
N SER A 68 -19.19 15.85 16.70
CA SER A 68 -19.30 16.79 15.59
C SER A 68 -18.57 16.33 14.31
N ASP A 69 -17.62 15.40 14.42
CA ASP A 69 -16.89 14.83 13.27
C ASP A 69 -17.66 13.71 12.55
N PHE A 70 -18.79 13.27 13.12
CA PHE A 70 -19.60 12.20 12.54
C PHE A 70 -20.66 12.78 11.60
N THR A 71 -20.82 12.14 10.45
CA THR A 71 -21.93 12.39 9.53
C THR A 71 -22.95 11.25 9.60
N SER A 72 -24.17 11.50 9.12
CA SER A 72 -25.18 10.45 9.03
C SER A 72 -24.85 9.46 7.91
N LEU A 73 -25.28 8.20 8.03
CA LEU A 73 -25.12 7.20 6.98
C LEU A 73 -25.75 7.67 5.64
N GLU A 74 -26.90 8.34 5.70
CA GLU A 74 -27.59 8.86 4.52
C GLU A 74 -26.83 10.01 3.86
N SER A 75 -26.20 10.88 4.66
CA SER A 75 -25.29 11.92 4.15
C SER A 75 -24.07 11.31 3.47
N LEU A 76 -23.43 10.31 4.10
CA LEU A 76 -22.27 9.63 3.53
C LEU A 76 -22.60 8.92 2.21
N LYS A 77 -23.73 8.21 2.15
CA LYS A 77 -24.20 7.56 0.92
C LYS A 77 -24.39 8.57 -0.21
N LYS A 78 -25.00 9.72 0.09
CA LYS A 78 -25.17 10.81 -0.87
C LYS A 78 -23.82 11.35 -1.36
N ASP A 79 -22.86 11.57 -0.47
CA ASP A 79 -21.52 12.09 -0.82
C ASP A 79 -20.72 11.09 -1.67
N LEU A 80 -20.90 9.79 -1.42
CA LEU A 80 -20.29 8.70 -2.19
C LEU A 80 -21.08 8.31 -3.44
N CYS A 81 -22.20 8.97 -3.73
CA CYS A 81 -23.10 8.62 -4.84
C CYS A 81 -23.58 7.15 -4.82
N ILE A 82 -23.79 6.59 -3.62
CA ILE A 82 -24.32 5.26 -3.40
C ILE A 82 -25.83 5.39 -3.08
N ASN A 83 -26.69 4.78 -3.90
CA ASN A 83 -28.14 4.76 -3.70
C ASN A 83 -28.58 3.67 -2.73
#